data_AF-A0A380TYL9-F1
#
_entry.id   AF-A0A380TYL9-F1
#
_cell.length_a   1.000
_cell.length_b   1.000
_cell.length_c   1.000
_cell.angle_alpha   90.00
_cell.angle_beta   90.00
_cell.angle_gamma   90.00
#
_symmetry.space_group_name_H-M   'P 1'
#
loop_
_entity.id
_entity.type
_entity.pdbx_description
1 polymer ?
#
loop_
_entity_poly.entity_id
_entity_poly.type
_entity_poly.pdbx_seq_one_letter_code
_entity_poly.pdbx_strand_id
1 'polypeptide(L)'
;MKNLSENIHIISIVDRFLEHPRVYYFENEGDPDVYISSADLMTRNLDRRIEVGTPLYDAHAKQCVIDILNIQLADNVKARIIDANEKNEYVHNDKPICRSQIAIYEYLANKANTKK
;
A
#
# COMPACT_ATOMS: atom_id res chain seq x y z
N MET A 1 -19.23 -15.52 9.70
CA MET A 1 -18.33 -16.23 10.64
C MET A 1 -17.76 -15.19 11.58
N LYS A 2 -17.88 -15.35 12.90
CA LYS A 2 -17.17 -14.50 13.87
C LYS A 2 -15.72 -15.03 14.01
N ASN A 3 -14.76 -14.16 14.29
CA ASN A 3 -13.35 -14.49 14.57
C ASN A 3 -12.44 -14.91 13.39
N LEU A 4 -12.79 -14.66 12.11
CA LEU A 4 -11.89 -15.00 10.99
C LEU A 4 -10.97 -13.84 10.56
N SER A 5 -11.48 -12.60 10.63
CA SER A 5 -10.86 -11.44 9.96
C SER A 5 -10.92 -10.15 10.80
N GLU A 6 -10.98 -10.26 12.12
CA GLU A 6 -11.19 -9.10 13.01
C GLU A 6 -10.03 -8.10 12.96
N ASN A 7 -8.82 -8.58 12.68
CA ASN A 7 -7.61 -7.77 12.52
C ASN A 7 -7.28 -7.50 11.05
N ILE A 8 -8.18 -7.85 10.12
CA ILE A 8 -7.97 -7.64 8.69
C ILE A 8 -8.77 -6.40 8.26
N HIS A 9 -8.04 -5.38 7.83
CA HIS A 9 -8.61 -4.16 7.26
C HIS A 9 -8.30 -4.12 5.77
N ILE A 10 -9.30 -3.80 4.96
CA ILE A 10 -9.17 -3.78 3.50
C ILE A 10 -9.68 -2.44 3.00
N ILE A 11 -8.82 -1.70 2.30
CA ILE A 11 -9.18 -0.50 1.57
C ILE A 11 -8.86 -0.65 0.09
N SER A 12 -9.60 0.07 -0.75
CA SER A 12 -9.35 0.20 -2.18
C SER A 12 -9.25 1.68 -2.54
N ILE A 13 -8.14 2.08 -3.15
CA ILE A 13 -7.93 3.45 -3.62
C ILE A 13 -8.13 3.45 -5.13
N VAL A 14 -9.11 4.23 -5.59
CA VAL A 14 -9.31 4.50 -7.03
C VAL A 14 -9.30 6.00 -7.23
N ASP A 15 -8.24 6.46 -7.87
CA ASP A 15 -8.02 7.88 -8.16
C ASP A 15 -7.48 8.05 -9.60
N ARG A 16 -6.81 9.16 -9.90
CA ARG A 16 -6.36 9.52 -11.25
C ARG A 16 -5.39 8.50 -11.86
N PHE A 17 -4.43 8.02 -11.08
CA PHE A 17 -3.47 6.99 -11.52
C PHE A 17 -3.95 5.59 -11.15
N LEU A 18 -3.55 4.61 -11.96
CA LEU A 18 -3.83 3.21 -11.69
C LEU A 18 -2.82 2.66 -10.68
N GLU A 19 -3.32 2.20 -9.53
CA GLU A 19 -2.54 1.53 -8.49
C GLU A 19 -2.13 0.11 -8.95
N HIS A 20 -1.09 0.05 -9.76
CA HIS A 20 -0.53 -1.19 -10.31
C HIS A 20 0.64 -1.80 -9.51
N PRO A 21 1.43 -1.05 -8.70
CA PRO A 21 2.50 -1.67 -7.90
C PRO A 21 1.98 -2.73 -6.93
N ARG A 22 2.71 -3.84 -6.77
CA ARG A 22 2.47 -4.83 -5.70
C ARG A 22 3.63 -4.79 -4.71
N VAL A 23 3.29 -4.59 -3.45
CA VAL A 23 4.23 -4.53 -2.32
C VAL A 23 3.74 -5.47 -1.24
N TYR A 24 4.66 -6.21 -0.63
CA TYR A 24 4.41 -7.01 0.55
C TYR A 24 5.27 -6.49 1.70
N TYR A 25 4.63 -6.23 2.85
CA TYR A 25 5.27 -5.77 4.08
C TYR A 25 5.04 -6.82 5.17
N PHE A 26 6.11 -7.25 5.82
CA PHE A 26 6.07 -8.15 6.96
C PHE A 26 6.82 -7.50 8.12
N GLU A 27 6.16 -7.35 9.27
CA GLU A 27 6.73 -6.64 10.43
C GLU A 27 7.98 -7.32 11.02
N ASN A 28 8.01 -8.66 10.98
CA ASN A 28 9.15 -9.49 11.41
C ASN A 28 9.79 -9.03 12.74
N GLU A 29 8.98 -9.04 13.81
CA GLU A 29 9.39 -8.68 15.17
C GLU A 29 10.09 -7.30 15.31
N GLY A 30 9.78 -6.35 14.42
CA GLY A 30 10.35 -5.00 14.42
C GLY A 30 11.52 -4.79 13.45
N ASP A 31 11.91 -5.82 12.69
CA ASP A 31 12.84 -5.69 11.56
C ASP A 31 12.13 -6.00 10.24
N PRO A 32 11.38 -5.04 9.66
CA PRO A 32 10.43 -5.34 8.62
C PRO A 32 11.09 -5.79 7.31
N ASP A 33 10.53 -6.84 6.73
CA ASP A 33 10.85 -7.31 5.39
C ASP A 33 9.87 -6.70 4.38
N VAL A 34 10.42 -6.09 3.34
CA VAL A 34 9.64 -5.44 2.28
C VAL A 34 10.03 -6.02 0.94
N TYR A 35 9.02 -6.45 0.19
CA TYR A 35 9.17 -7.02 -1.14
C TYR A 35 8.38 -6.20 -2.16
N ILE A 36 8.95 -6.03 -3.34
CA ILE A 36 8.23 -5.59 -4.54
C ILE A 36 8.00 -6.79 -5.44
N SER A 37 6.85 -6.87 -6.10
CA SER A 37 6.52 -8.02 -6.94
C SER A 37 5.83 -7.66 -8.24
N SER A 38 6.02 -8.51 -9.25
CA SER A 38 5.22 -8.51 -10.48
C SER A 38 3.84 -9.16 -10.29
N ALA A 39 3.69 -10.05 -9.31
CA ALA A 39 2.49 -10.86 -9.07
C ALA A 39 1.48 -10.18 -8.14
N ASP A 40 0.20 -10.42 -8.40
CA ASP A 40 -0.85 -10.33 -7.39
C ASP A 40 -1.07 -11.70 -6.73
N LEU A 41 -1.81 -11.73 -5.61
CA LEU A 41 -2.09 -12.96 -4.85
C LEU A 41 -3.23 -13.79 -5.48
N MET A 42 -3.22 -13.95 -6.80
CA MET A 42 -4.15 -14.84 -7.51
C MET A 42 -3.48 -16.15 -7.89
N THR A 43 -4.23 -17.26 -7.80
CA THR A 43 -3.77 -18.62 -8.15
C THR A 43 -3.09 -18.69 -9.52
N ARG A 44 -3.59 -17.94 -10.51
CA ARG A 44 -2.98 -17.91 -11.85
C ARG A 44 -1.55 -17.33 -11.85
N ASN A 45 -1.27 -16.38 -10.97
CA ASN A 45 0.04 -15.73 -10.86
C ASN A 45 0.98 -16.56 -9.99
N LEU A 46 0.45 -17.24 -8.97
CA LEU A 46 1.23 -18.09 -8.07
C LEU A 46 1.63 -19.45 -8.70
N ASP A 47 0.72 -20.09 -9.44
CA ASP A 47 0.92 -21.48 -9.88
C ASP A 47 1.20 -21.62 -11.39
N ARG A 48 0.78 -20.65 -12.20
CA ARG A 48 0.74 -20.79 -13.67
C ARG A 48 1.60 -19.79 -14.43
N ARG A 49 2.16 -18.79 -13.76
CA ARG A 49 2.99 -17.75 -14.38
C ARG A 49 4.36 -17.74 -13.74
N ILE A 50 5.35 -17.35 -14.54
CA ILE A 50 6.67 -17.01 -14.02
C ILE A 50 6.57 -15.57 -13.54
N GLU A 51 6.71 -15.39 -12.24
CA GLU A 51 6.64 -14.09 -11.58
C GLU A 51 7.92 -13.87 -10.76
N VAL A 52 8.22 -12.61 -10.48
CA VAL A 52 9.40 -12.23 -9.69
C VAL A 52 8.98 -11.37 -8.52
N GLY A 53 9.42 -11.74 -7.32
CA GLY A 53 9.39 -10.91 -6.13
C GLY A 53 10.82 -10.66 -5.67
N THR A 54 11.14 -9.41 -5.32
CA THR A 54 12.48 -9.02 -4.89
C THR A 54 12.43 -8.33 -3.54
N PRO A 55 13.21 -8.78 -2.54
CA PRO A 55 13.34 -8.06 -1.28
C PRO A 55 14.11 -6.75 -1.46
N LEU A 56 13.76 -5.74 -0.67
CA LEU A 56 14.46 -4.46 -0.61
C LEU A 56 15.51 -4.49 0.50
N TYR A 57 16.76 -4.77 0.11
CA TYR A 57 17.91 -4.77 1.04
C TYR A 57 18.43 -3.37 1.38
N ASP A 58 18.35 -2.43 0.43
CA ASP A 58 18.78 -1.05 0.68
C ASP A 58 17.81 -0.36 1.65
N ALA A 59 18.33 0.11 2.78
CA ALA A 59 17.53 0.71 3.84
C ALA A 59 16.78 1.96 3.38
N HIS A 60 17.37 2.77 2.50
CA HIS A 60 16.72 3.99 2.00
C HIS A 60 15.57 3.68 1.04
N ALA A 61 15.73 2.68 0.17
CA ALA A 61 14.69 2.19 -0.72
C ALA A 61 13.56 1.53 0.08
N LYS A 62 13.91 0.67 1.05
CA LYS A 62 12.96 0.02 1.96
C LYS A 62 12.11 1.07 2.68
N GLN A 63 12.75 2.07 3.31
CA GLN A 63 12.03 3.15 4.00
C GLN A 63 11.16 3.98 3.05
N CYS A 64 11.64 4.26 1.83
CA CYS A 64 10.85 4.98 0.83
C CYS A 64 9.53 4.28 0.49
N VAL A 65 9.56 2.95 0.36
CA VAL A 65 8.36 2.16 0.07
C VAL A 65 7.44 2.09 1.29
N ILE A 66 7.99 1.97 2.50
CA ILE A 66 7.21 2.01 3.75
C ILE A 66 6.49 3.36 3.89
N ASP A 67 7.18 4.47 3.64
CA ASP A 67 6.59 5.81 3.70
C ASP A 67 5.42 5.95 2.72
N ILE A 68 5.60 5.49 1.48
CA ILE A 68 4.54 5.49 0.45
C ILE A 68 3.34 4.63 0.89
N LEU A 69 3.58 3.43 1.41
CA LEU A 69 2.53 2.54 1.90
C LEU A 69 1.73 3.19 3.04
N ASN A 70 2.43 3.83 3.98
CA ASN A 70 1.79 4.57 5.07
C ASN A 70 0.94 5.74 4.57
N ILE A 71 1.40 6.47 3.55
CA ILE A 71 0.62 7.55 2.91
C ILE A 71 -0.65 6.97 2.26
N GLN A 72 -0.56 5.84 1.57
CA GLN A 72 -1.72 5.17 0.98
C GLN A 72 -2.72 4.71 2.06
N LEU A 73 -2.24 4.09 3.14
CA LEU A 73 -3.09 3.65 4.26
C LEU A 73 -3.73 4.81 5.03
N ALA A 74 -3.16 6.01 4.96
CA ALA A 74 -3.70 7.22 5.57
C ALA A 74 -4.74 7.95 4.70
N ASP A 75 -4.97 7.50 3.45
CA ASP A 75 -5.89 8.16 2.54
C ASP A 75 -7.33 8.20 3.09
N ASN A 76 -7.89 9.40 3.18
CA ASN A 76 -9.25 9.65 3.66
C ASN A 76 -10.08 10.48 2.65
N VAL A 77 -9.68 10.45 1.37
CA VAL A 77 -10.31 11.20 0.28
C VAL A 77 -10.79 10.27 -0.84
N LYS A 78 -10.00 9.26 -1.18
CA LYS A 78 -10.22 8.33 -2.31
C LYS A 78 -10.24 6.87 -1.88
N ALA A 79 -9.73 6.54 -0.70
CA ALA A 79 -9.84 5.20 -0.13
C ALA A 79 -11.30 4.84 0.16
N ARG A 80 -11.66 3.60 -0.15
CA ARG A 80 -12.96 2.98 0.16
C ARG A 80 -12.75 1.72 0.97
N ILE A 81 -13.62 1.48 1.94
CA ILE A 81 -13.64 0.25 2.74
C ILE A 81 -14.23 -0.87 1.88
N ILE A 82 -13.52 -2.00 1.85
CA ILE A 82 -14.07 -3.24 1.29
C ILE A 82 -14.68 -4.03 2.43
N ASP A 83 -16.01 -4.05 2.47
CA ASP A 83 -16.79 -4.87 3.39
C ASP A 83 -17.41 -6.07 2.68
N ALA A 84 -17.96 -7.01 3.45
CA ALA A 84 -18.61 -8.20 2.91
C ALA A 84 -19.86 -7.91 2.05
N ASN A 85 -20.37 -6.67 2.08
CA ASN A 85 -21.55 -6.25 1.34
C ASN A 85 -21.19 -5.38 0.12
N GLU A 86 -19.90 -5.19 -0.15
CA GLU A 86 -19.35 -4.37 -1.24
C GLU A 86 -19.92 -2.95 -1.28
N LYS A 87 -20.19 -2.34 -0.11
CA LYS A 87 -20.78 -1.00 -0.04
C LYS A 87 -19.88 0.09 -0.58
N ASN A 88 -18.56 -0.14 -0.57
CA ASN A 88 -17.56 0.81 -1.07
C ASN A 88 -17.66 2.18 -0.40
N GLU A 89 -17.92 2.21 0.91
CA GLU A 89 -17.99 3.44 1.70
C GLU A 89 -16.60 4.10 1.74
N TYR A 90 -16.56 5.43 1.59
CA TYR A 90 -15.30 6.16 1.70
C TYR A 90 -14.75 6.10 3.12
N VAL A 91 -13.42 6.01 3.23
CA VAL A 91 -12.73 6.17 4.50
C VAL A 91 -12.83 7.64 4.92
N HIS A 92 -13.46 7.89 6.06
CA HIS A 92 -13.53 9.22 6.69
C HIS A 92 -13.06 9.13 8.13
N ASN A 93 -12.27 10.12 8.56
CA ASN A 93 -11.75 10.22 9.93
C ASN A 93 -11.41 11.68 10.25
N ASP A 94 -11.14 11.96 11.53
CA ASP A 94 -10.77 13.31 12.01
C ASP A 94 -9.28 13.65 11.81
N LYS A 95 -8.56 12.85 11.00
CA LYS A 95 -7.14 13.11 10.70
C LYS A 95 -7.02 14.17 9.60
N PRO A 96 -5.83 14.79 9.44
CA PRO A 96 -5.58 15.68 8.31
C PRO A 96 -5.96 15.03 6.98
N ILE A 97 -6.49 15.85 6.06
CA ILE A 97 -6.89 15.39 4.74
C ILE A 97 -5.66 14.83 4.02
N CYS A 98 -5.76 13.59 3.58
CA CYS A 98 -4.74 12.88 2.81
C CYS A 98 -5.36 12.32 1.53
N ARG A 99 -4.93 12.85 0.40
CA ARG A 99 -5.13 12.25 -0.93
C ARG A 99 -3.81 11.66 -1.37
N SER A 100 -3.68 10.35 -1.23
CA SER A 100 -2.42 9.60 -1.33
C SER A 100 -1.61 9.94 -2.58
N GLN A 101 -2.21 9.94 -3.77
CA GLN A 101 -1.47 10.20 -5.02
C GLN A 101 -0.82 11.59 -5.06
N ILE A 102 -1.46 12.60 -4.45
CA ILE A 102 -0.89 13.96 -4.35
C ILE A 102 0.18 14.01 -3.26
N ALA A 103 -0.11 13.44 -2.10
CA ALA A 103 0.83 13.39 -0.98
C ALA A 103 2.12 12.62 -1.32
N ILE A 104 2.04 11.53 -2.10
CA ILE A 104 3.19 10.78 -2.61
C ILE A 104 4.02 11.65 -3.55
N TYR A 105 3.38 12.39 -4.46
CA TYR A 105 4.08 13.32 -5.35
C TYR A 105 4.87 14.37 -4.57
N GLU A 106 4.23 15.01 -3.58
CA GLU A 106 4.86 16.01 -2.72
C GLU A 106 6.02 15.41 -1.90
N TYR A 107 5.83 14.23 -1.30
CA TYR A 107 6.87 13.48 -0.58
C TYR A 107 8.10 13.24 -1.46
N LEU A 108 7.91 12.70 -2.66
CA LEU A 108 9.00 12.40 -3.59
C LEU A 108 9.69 13.67 -4.11
N ALA A 109 8.92 14.72 -4.41
CA ALA A 109 9.45 16.00 -4.85
C ALA A 109 10.34 16.64 -3.77
N ASN A 110 9.89 16.64 -2.52
CA ASN A 110 10.66 17.16 -1.39
C ASN A 110 11.94 16.36 -1.18
N LYS A 111 11.86 15.03 -1.19
CA LYS A 111 13.02 14.13 -1.04
C LYS A 111 14.06 14.32 -2.15
N ALA A 112 13.63 14.62 -3.37
CA ALA A 112 14.52 14.92 -4.48
C ALA A 112 15.22 16.28 -4.31
N ASN A 113 14.52 17.29 -3.79
CA ASN A 113 15.08 18.62 -3.54
C ASN A 113 16.10 18.64 -2.40
N THR A 114 15.93 17.81 -1.36
CA THR A 114 16.88 17.70 -0.23
C THR A 114 18.22 17.03 -0.61
N LYS A 115 18.30 16.38 -1.77
CA LYS A 115 19.53 15.77 -2.28
C LYS A 115 20.41 16.71 -3.11
N LYS A 116 19.97 17.95 -3.36
CA LYS A 116 20.79 19.04 -3.94
C LYS A 116 21.43 19.85 -2.83
#